data_AF-G7KG56-F1
#
_entry.id   AF-G7KG56-F1
#
_cell.length_a   1.000
_cell.length_b   1.000
_cell.length_c   1.000
_cell.angle_alpha   90.00
_cell.angle_beta   90.00
_cell.angle_gamma   90.00
#
_symmetry.space_group_name_H-M   'P 1'
#
loop_
_entity.id
_entity.type
_entity.pdbx_description
1 polymer ?
#
loop_
_entity_poly.entity_id
_entity_poly.type
_entity_poly.pdbx_seq_one_letter_code
_entity_poly.pdbx_strand_id
1 'polypeptide(L)'
;MEEGWVGVLNVRQQHVCQLRTLFHLEQISVWTNFTKLSHIMRIKNKIDDDEGLSFCFNSLSDATDVVNLIVDILPSKVRLNMNMIPPEERCIFSVEIVPICCGDLIILPSHIAASFGPNIGPIVICTRVAKIFTLLDPFTLTHCFLKAGQYWDAPFTPSFSRPQLVEYVVLGINLKEELEELVEENKEKKKLIIELYAADAVAAAAAVVAAEAAAAKKYRLADAMVARVKDIGNNNHTTFQIKTHLGRILKPGDHALGYDLSSGGVDTNLPAAILITKISYAEEENGRVVAVQDKWESDYQLFLKDLQQDTKLLFDRRAIYRNRTNCHPFDTTIKSPFRRPFYPLEDLLDG
;
A
#
# COMPACT_ATOMS: atom_id res chain seq x y z
N MET A 1 34.18 -12.79 -3.74
CA MET A 1 33.62 -13.96 -4.45
C MET A 1 33.54 -15.06 -3.41
N GLU A 2 32.34 -15.54 -3.05
CA GLU A 2 32.17 -16.54 -1.98
C GLU A 2 31.59 -17.82 -2.59
N GLU A 3 32.31 -18.92 -2.38
CA GLU A 3 32.11 -20.28 -2.91
C GLU A 3 30.95 -21.01 -2.20
N GLY A 4 30.23 -21.89 -2.91
CA GLY A 4 29.41 -22.95 -2.30
C GLY A 4 27.88 -22.88 -2.44
N TRP A 5 27.30 -21.87 -3.10
CA TRP A 5 25.84 -21.74 -3.22
C TRP A 5 25.33 -22.35 -4.54
N VAL A 6 24.35 -23.26 -4.45
CA VAL A 6 23.73 -23.90 -5.62
C VAL A 6 22.59 -23.04 -6.20
N GLY A 7 21.79 -22.42 -5.32
CA GLY A 7 20.65 -21.59 -5.70
C GLY A 7 20.80 -20.16 -5.18
N VAL A 8 20.65 -19.16 -6.06
CA VAL A 8 20.64 -17.74 -5.71
C VAL A 8 19.32 -17.13 -6.18
N LEU A 9 18.60 -16.48 -5.28
CA LEU A 9 17.35 -15.78 -5.56
C LEU A 9 17.54 -14.28 -5.35
N ASN A 10 17.41 -13.51 -6.42
CA ASN A 10 17.50 -12.07 -6.42
C ASN A 10 16.10 -11.48 -6.51
N VAL A 11 15.64 -10.83 -5.44
CA VAL A 11 14.35 -10.13 -5.37
C VAL A 11 14.59 -8.63 -5.54
N ARG A 12 13.96 -8.04 -6.55
CA ARG A 12 14.10 -6.61 -6.87
C ARG A 12 12.73 -5.95 -6.95
N GLN A 13 12.66 -4.70 -6.52
CA GLN A 13 11.51 -3.82 -6.73
C GLN A 13 12.05 -2.48 -7.23
N GLN A 14 12.23 -2.36 -8.55
CA GLN A 14 12.88 -1.20 -9.16
C GLN A 14 11.94 0.01 -9.23
N HIS A 15 12.48 1.23 -9.32
CA HIS A 15 11.70 2.46 -9.54
C HIS A 15 10.67 2.77 -8.45
N VAL A 16 10.89 2.29 -7.23
CA VAL A 16 10.03 2.59 -6.08
C VAL A 16 10.81 3.40 -5.06
N CYS A 17 10.18 4.42 -4.48
CA CYS A 17 10.82 5.27 -3.48
C CYS A 17 11.02 4.57 -2.10
N GLN A 18 10.26 3.49 -1.85
CA GLN A 18 10.21 2.78 -0.57
C GLN A 18 9.92 1.28 -0.78
N LEU A 19 10.70 0.40 -0.14
CA LEU A 19 10.56 -1.07 -0.16
C LEU A 19 9.36 -1.59 0.68
N ARG A 20 8.19 -0.95 0.59
CA ARG A 20 6.99 -1.32 1.39
C ARG A 20 6.42 -2.68 1.04
N THR A 21 6.46 -3.05 -0.24
CA THR A 21 5.97 -4.35 -0.69
C THR A 21 6.89 -5.47 -0.18
N LEU A 22 8.18 -5.19 -0.09
CA LEU A 22 9.17 -6.11 0.50
C LEU A 22 8.99 -6.26 2.01
N PHE A 23 8.74 -5.15 2.72
CA PHE A 23 8.32 -5.17 4.12
C PHE A 23 7.03 -5.99 4.32
N HIS A 24 6.06 -5.85 3.42
CA HIS A 24 4.84 -6.65 3.49
C HIS A 24 5.08 -8.15 3.29
N LEU A 25 5.96 -8.51 2.35
CA LEU A 25 6.42 -9.88 2.16
C LEU A 25 7.05 -10.40 3.44
N GLU A 26 7.89 -9.62 4.10
CA GLU A 26 8.54 -10.00 5.36
C GLU A 26 7.49 -10.36 6.44
N GLN A 27 6.43 -9.57 6.61
CA GLN A 27 5.34 -9.93 7.53
C GLN A 27 4.63 -11.22 7.21
N ILE A 28 4.19 -11.37 5.96
CA ILE A 28 3.39 -12.53 5.60
C ILE A 28 4.25 -13.79 5.71
N SER A 29 5.52 -13.68 5.31
CA SER A 29 6.50 -14.76 5.33
C SER A 29 6.75 -15.25 6.77
N VAL A 30 6.94 -14.34 7.72
CA VAL A 30 7.06 -14.67 9.15
C VAL A 30 5.78 -15.32 9.69
N TRP A 31 4.60 -14.88 9.24
CA TRP A 31 3.32 -15.37 9.77
C TRP A 31 2.93 -16.78 9.26
N THR A 32 3.22 -17.09 8.00
CA THR A 32 2.64 -18.26 7.31
C THR A 32 3.61 -19.39 7.01
N ASN A 33 4.89 -19.10 6.76
CA ASN A 33 5.80 -20.04 6.09
C ASN A 33 7.24 -20.03 6.65
N PHE A 34 7.40 -19.82 7.95
CA PHE A 34 8.72 -19.76 8.63
C PHE A 34 9.60 -21.00 8.37
N THR A 35 9.00 -22.19 8.26
CA THR A 35 9.73 -23.44 8.00
C THR A 35 10.52 -23.38 6.69
N LYS A 36 9.94 -22.84 5.62
CA LYS A 36 10.59 -22.71 4.30
C LYS A 36 11.73 -21.68 4.30
N LEU A 37 11.64 -20.66 5.16
CA LEU A 37 12.61 -19.58 5.26
C LEU A 37 13.82 -19.95 6.13
N SER A 38 13.71 -20.97 6.98
CA SER A 38 14.80 -21.45 7.83
C SER A 38 15.99 -22.01 7.05
N HIS A 39 15.77 -22.41 5.80
CA HIS A 39 16.81 -22.93 4.89
C HIS A 39 17.60 -21.81 4.18
N ILE A 40 17.23 -20.54 4.39
CA ILE A 40 17.99 -19.39 3.88
C ILE A 40 19.30 -19.29 4.66
N MET A 41 20.42 -19.44 3.97
CA MET A 41 21.73 -19.38 4.63
C MET A 41 22.25 -17.97 4.76
N ARG A 42 22.04 -17.17 3.71
CA ARG A 42 22.52 -15.80 3.66
C ARG A 42 21.57 -14.91 2.91
N ILE A 43 21.36 -13.73 3.47
CA ILE A 43 20.64 -12.63 2.82
C ILE A 43 21.66 -11.52 2.58
N LYS A 44 21.79 -11.08 1.33
CA LYS A 44 22.61 -9.92 0.97
C LYS A 44 21.67 -8.77 0.63
N ASN A 45 21.91 -7.62 1.22
CA ASN A 45 21.25 -6.37 0.87
C ASN A 45 22.10 -5.67 -0.20
N LYS A 46 21.43 -5.09 -1.20
CA LYS A 46 22.02 -4.48 -2.40
C LYS A 46 22.67 -5.49 -3.33
N ILE A 47 22.12 -5.58 -4.53
CA ILE A 47 22.59 -6.50 -5.57
C ILE A 47 23.36 -5.65 -6.58
N ASP A 48 24.69 -5.74 -6.58
CA ASP A 48 25.54 -5.00 -7.53
C ASP A 48 25.21 -3.50 -7.59
N ASP A 49 25.13 -2.86 -6.42
CA ASP A 49 24.77 -1.43 -6.22
C ASP A 49 23.30 -1.05 -6.46
N ASP A 50 22.45 -1.97 -6.95
CA ASP A 50 20.99 -1.78 -7.08
C ASP A 50 20.23 -2.13 -5.78
N GLU A 51 19.08 -1.48 -5.57
CA GLU A 51 18.16 -1.81 -4.48
C GLU A 51 17.50 -3.19 -4.68
N GLY A 52 17.69 -4.10 -3.71
CA GLY A 52 17.14 -5.44 -3.74
C GLY A 52 17.70 -6.35 -2.65
N LEU A 53 17.15 -7.56 -2.56
CA LEU A 53 17.60 -8.63 -1.65
C LEU A 53 18.03 -9.87 -2.43
N SER A 54 19.20 -10.41 -2.10
CA SER A 54 19.65 -11.71 -2.60
C SER A 54 19.60 -12.77 -1.49
N PHE A 55 18.95 -13.88 -1.76
CA PHE A 55 18.86 -15.05 -0.89
C PHE A 55 19.73 -16.18 -1.47
N CYS A 56 20.62 -16.73 -0.66
CA CYS A 56 21.50 -17.83 -1.05
C CYS A 56 21.05 -19.13 -0.39
N PHE A 57 21.00 -20.21 -1.17
CA PHE A 57 20.54 -21.54 -0.78
C PHE A 57 21.56 -22.63 -1.15
N ASN A 58 21.59 -23.69 -0.34
CA ASN A 58 22.36 -24.91 -0.64
C ASN A 58 21.64 -25.86 -1.60
N SER A 59 20.32 -25.81 -1.67
CA SER A 59 19.51 -26.66 -2.54
C SER A 59 18.68 -25.84 -3.51
N LEU A 60 18.54 -26.35 -4.74
CA LEU A 60 17.67 -25.77 -5.76
C LEU A 60 16.18 -25.93 -5.41
N SER A 61 15.81 -27.00 -4.69
CA SER A 61 14.44 -27.22 -4.21
C SER A 61 13.99 -26.09 -3.31
N ASP A 62 14.82 -25.74 -2.33
CA ASP A 62 14.51 -24.74 -1.30
C ASP A 62 14.40 -23.35 -1.94
N ALA A 63 15.28 -23.04 -2.89
CA ALA A 63 15.19 -21.82 -3.68
C ALA A 63 13.88 -21.74 -4.47
N THR A 64 13.45 -22.85 -5.09
CA THR A 64 12.20 -22.92 -5.87
C THR A 64 10.97 -22.75 -4.99
N ASP A 65 10.97 -23.34 -3.78
CA ASP A 65 9.89 -23.20 -2.82
C ASP A 65 9.71 -21.75 -2.34
N VAL A 66 10.82 -21.04 -2.10
CA VAL A 66 10.77 -19.61 -1.74
C VAL A 66 10.32 -18.76 -2.93
N VAL A 67 10.74 -19.07 -4.16
CA VAL A 67 10.22 -18.39 -5.37
C VAL A 67 8.71 -18.56 -5.48
N ASN A 68 8.20 -19.79 -5.32
CA ASN A 68 6.77 -20.08 -5.37
C ASN A 68 5.99 -19.33 -4.26
N LEU A 69 6.57 -19.23 -3.06
CA LEU A 69 6.01 -18.45 -1.96
C LEU A 69 5.87 -16.97 -2.34
N ILE A 70 6.91 -16.37 -2.91
CA ILE A 70 6.89 -14.95 -3.30
C ILE A 70 5.85 -14.70 -4.40
N VAL A 71 5.79 -15.58 -5.41
CA VAL A 71 4.81 -15.47 -6.51
C VAL A 71 3.37 -15.66 -6.02
N ASP A 72 3.14 -16.42 -4.95
CA ASP A 72 1.81 -16.59 -4.39
C ASP A 72 1.36 -15.40 -3.52
N ILE A 73 2.29 -14.75 -2.83
CA ILE A 73 2.00 -13.59 -1.98
C ILE A 73 1.94 -12.29 -2.79
N LEU A 74 2.85 -12.12 -3.76
CA LEU A 74 3.11 -10.86 -4.44
C LEU A 74 3.02 -10.95 -5.96
N PRO A 75 2.63 -9.85 -6.63
CA PRO A 75 2.58 -9.79 -8.08
C PRO A 75 4.00 -9.58 -8.62
N SER A 76 4.60 -10.65 -9.14
CA SER A 76 6.00 -10.66 -9.56
C SER A 76 6.19 -11.39 -10.90
N LYS A 77 7.28 -11.06 -11.59
CA LYS A 77 7.78 -11.75 -12.78
C LYS A 77 9.06 -12.47 -12.43
N VAL A 78 9.10 -13.78 -12.72
CA VAL A 78 10.26 -14.62 -12.44
C VAL A 78 11.03 -14.84 -13.74
N ARG A 79 12.35 -14.71 -13.69
CA ARG A 79 13.28 -15.09 -14.75
C ARG A 79 14.29 -16.07 -14.17
N LEU A 80 14.57 -17.14 -14.92
CA LEU A 80 15.51 -18.18 -14.53
C LEU A 80 16.75 -18.09 -15.42
N ASN A 81 17.90 -17.89 -14.81
CA ASN A 81 19.19 -17.90 -15.49
C ASN A 81 20.03 -19.04 -14.91
N MET A 82 20.29 -20.07 -15.71
CA MET A 82 21.22 -21.14 -15.35
C MET A 82 22.59 -20.78 -15.88
N ASN A 83 23.56 -20.59 -14.98
CA ASN A 83 24.95 -20.41 -15.38
C ASN A 83 25.66 -21.76 -15.30
N MET A 84 25.86 -22.38 -16.47
CA MET A 84 26.42 -23.73 -16.59
C MET A 84 27.95 -23.73 -16.71
N ILE A 85 28.64 -22.71 -16.19
CA ILE A 85 30.10 -22.61 -16.29
C ILE A 85 30.74 -23.46 -15.17
N PRO A 86 31.48 -24.55 -15.50
CA PRO A 86 32.16 -25.37 -14.50
C PRO A 86 33.27 -24.58 -13.80
N PRO A 87 33.60 -24.82 -12.51
CA PRO A 87 33.24 -26.00 -11.70
C PRO A 87 31.98 -25.86 -10.83
N GLU A 88 31.28 -24.72 -10.86
CA GLU A 88 30.10 -24.47 -10.02
C GLU A 88 28.87 -24.24 -10.89
N GLU A 89 28.03 -25.27 -11.05
CA GLU A 89 26.70 -25.13 -11.62
C GLU A 89 25.82 -24.31 -10.68
N ARG A 90 25.51 -23.07 -11.06
CA ARG A 90 24.72 -22.15 -10.23
C ARG A 90 23.44 -21.75 -10.93
N CYS A 91 22.34 -21.86 -10.19
CA CYS A 91 21.03 -21.46 -10.66
C CYS A 91 20.65 -20.11 -10.04
N ILE A 92 20.36 -19.12 -10.90
CA ILE A 92 20.00 -17.77 -10.47
C ILE A 92 18.53 -17.51 -10.83
N PHE A 93 17.69 -17.37 -9.81
CA PHE A 93 16.32 -16.86 -9.94
C PHE A 93 16.33 -15.35 -9.79
N SER A 94 15.79 -14.63 -10.76
CA SER A 94 15.54 -13.20 -10.68
C SER A 94 14.04 -12.95 -10.58
N VAL A 95 13.58 -12.49 -9.42
CA VAL A 95 12.19 -12.16 -9.15
C VAL A 95 12.04 -10.65 -9.13
N GLU A 96 11.30 -10.14 -10.09
CA GLU A 96 11.03 -8.72 -10.29
C GLU A 96 9.60 -8.42 -9.80
N ILE A 97 9.48 -7.72 -8.68
CA ILE A 97 8.19 -7.29 -8.11
C ILE A 97 7.70 -6.07 -8.89
N VAL A 98 6.41 -6.05 -9.23
CA VAL A 98 5.80 -4.89 -9.90
C VAL A 98 5.96 -3.62 -9.05
N PRO A 99 6.41 -2.50 -9.63
CA PRO A 99 6.83 -1.31 -8.88
C PRO A 99 5.65 -0.38 -8.54
N ILE A 100 4.63 -0.93 -7.88
CA ILE A 100 3.46 -0.20 -7.39
C ILE A 100 3.29 -0.50 -5.90
N CYS A 101 3.14 0.55 -5.09
CA CYS A 101 2.88 0.44 -3.67
C CYS A 101 1.44 0.79 -3.30
N CYS A 102 1.00 0.29 -2.14
CA CYS A 102 -0.27 0.68 -1.54
C CYS A 102 -0.25 2.18 -1.17
N GLY A 103 -1.26 2.92 -1.62
CA GLY A 103 -1.42 4.36 -1.46
C GLY A 103 -0.82 5.19 -2.60
N ASP A 104 -0.24 4.58 -3.63
CA ASP A 104 0.21 5.29 -4.83
C ASP A 104 -0.99 5.75 -5.68
N LEU A 105 -0.88 6.95 -6.23
CA LEU A 105 -1.83 7.50 -7.19
C LEU A 105 -1.28 7.31 -8.60
N ILE A 106 -2.10 6.70 -9.44
CA ILE A 106 -1.73 6.26 -10.79
C ILE A 106 -2.68 6.94 -11.77
N ILE A 107 -2.11 7.65 -12.74
CA ILE A 107 -2.83 8.07 -13.93
C ILE A 107 -2.60 7.00 -14.99
N LEU A 108 -3.61 6.17 -15.21
CA LEU A 108 -3.59 5.08 -16.18
C LEU A 108 -3.50 5.63 -17.61
N PRO A 109 -2.59 5.08 -18.44
CA PRO A 109 -2.63 5.29 -19.88
C PRO A 109 -4.00 4.88 -20.45
N SER A 110 -4.49 5.64 -21.44
CA SER A 110 -5.84 5.46 -22.01
C SER A 110 -6.11 4.04 -22.51
N HIS A 111 -5.13 3.38 -23.14
CA HIS A 111 -5.25 2.00 -23.61
C HIS A 111 -5.44 0.98 -22.48
N ILE A 112 -4.81 1.22 -21.32
CA ILE A 112 -4.93 0.36 -20.14
C ILE A 112 -6.27 0.63 -19.44
N ALA A 113 -6.64 1.91 -19.26
CA ALA A 113 -7.91 2.29 -18.67
C ALA A 113 -9.09 1.66 -19.43
N ALA A 114 -9.08 1.73 -20.77
CA ALA A 114 -10.09 1.12 -21.62
C ALA A 114 -10.20 -0.41 -21.45
N SER A 115 -9.11 -1.09 -21.10
CA SER A 115 -9.09 -2.55 -20.88
C SER A 115 -9.80 -2.99 -19.59
N PHE A 116 -9.91 -2.09 -18.60
CA PHE A 116 -10.57 -2.39 -17.33
C PHE A 116 -12.10 -2.17 -17.36
N GLY A 117 -12.62 -1.59 -18.43
CA GLY A 117 -14.06 -1.37 -18.64
C GLY A 117 -14.46 0.10 -18.57
N PRO A 118 -15.74 0.40 -18.83
CA PRO A 118 -16.22 1.77 -19.07
C PRO A 118 -16.34 2.63 -17.80
N ASN A 119 -16.41 2.01 -16.61
CA ASN A 119 -16.70 2.70 -15.35
C ASN A 119 -15.45 3.14 -14.57
N ILE A 120 -14.25 2.92 -15.12
CA ILE A 120 -12.99 3.28 -14.47
C ILE A 120 -12.40 4.48 -15.19
N GLY A 121 -12.24 5.56 -14.44
CA GLY A 121 -11.54 6.75 -14.91
C GLY A 121 -10.03 6.53 -15.05
N PRO A 122 -9.33 7.50 -15.66
CA PRO A 122 -7.88 7.45 -15.80
C PRO A 122 -7.15 7.55 -14.45
N ILE A 123 -7.80 8.07 -13.40
CA ILE A 123 -7.16 8.27 -12.09
C ILE A 123 -7.58 7.14 -11.15
N VAL A 124 -6.60 6.38 -10.66
CA VAL A 124 -6.82 5.28 -9.72
C VAL A 124 -5.82 5.29 -8.57
N ILE A 125 -6.24 4.78 -7.42
CA ILE A 125 -5.41 4.61 -6.22
C ILE A 125 -5.14 3.13 -6.03
N CYS A 126 -3.88 2.76 -5.79
CA CYS A 126 -3.58 1.39 -5.37
C CYS A 126 -3.98 1.21 -3.90
N THR A 127 -5.03 0.42 -3.63
CA THR A 127 -5.54 0.22 -2.27
C THR A 127 -5.00 -1.04 -1.59
N ARG A 128 -4.53 -2.01 -2.39
CA ARG A 128 -3.99 -3.26 -1.87
C ARG A 128 -3.01 -3.88 -2.87
N VAL A 129 -1.89 -4.36 -2.32
CA VAL A 129 -0.88 -5.13 -3.04
C VAL A 129 -0.87 -6.54 -2.45
N ALA A 130 -1.26 -7.52 -3.26
CA ALA A 130 -1.17 -8.95 -2.99
C ALA A 130 -0.84 -9.64 -4.32
N LYS A 131 -1.09 -10.95 -4.49
CA LYS A 131 -0.96 -11.67 -5.78
C LYS A 131 -1.56 -10.92 -6.97
N ILE A 132 -2.63 -10.17 -6.72
CA ILE A 132 -3.30 -9.27 -7.65
C ILE A 132 -3.40 -7.89 -7.00
N PHE A 133 -3.10 -6.84 -7.75
CA PHE A 133 -3.32 -5.46 -7.30
C PHE A 133 -4.81 -5.14 -7.27
N THR A 134 -5.24 -4.44 -6.23
CA THR A 134 -6.59 -3.85 -6.18
C THR A 134 -6.46 -2.34 -6.30
N LEU A 135 -6.91 -1.82 -7.44
CA LEU A 135 -6.96 -0.40 -7.74
C LEU A 135 -8.38 0.10 -7.48
N LEU A 136 -8.52 1.38 -7.13
CA LEU A 136 -9.78 2.05 -6.82
C LEU A 136 -9.86 3.36 -7.58
N ASP A 137 -10.93 3.57 -8.32
CA ASP A 137 -11.31 4.89 -8.80
C ASP A 137 -11.93 5.69 -7.63
N PRO A 138 -11.33 6.82 -7.20
CA PRO A 138 -11.81 7.59 -6.05
C PRO A 138 -13.13 8.33 -6.32
N PHE A 139 -13.60 8.43 -7.56
CA PHE A 139 -14.81 9.17 -7.94
C PHE A 139 -16.00 8.28 -8.21
N THR A 140 -15.77 7.06 -8.71
CA THR A 140 -16.84 6.10 -9.00
C THR A 140 -16.93 4.98 -7.97
N LEU A 141 -15.92 4.87 -7.08
CA LEU A 141 -15.73 3.73 -6.17
C LEU A 141 -15.58 2.38 -6.88
N THR A 142 -15.33 2.39 -8.19
CA THR A 142 -15.14 1.16 -8.95
C THR A 142 -13.76 0.59 -8.68
N HIS A 143 -13.69 -0.72 -8.48
CA HIS A 143 -12.44 -1.44 -8.32
C HIS A 143 -12.00 -2.10 -9.61
N CYS A 144 -10.71 -2.01 -9.92
CA CYS A 144 -10.08 -2.90 -10.90
C CYS A 144 -8.99 -3.76 -10.29
N PHE A 145 -8.79 -4.89 -10.94
CA PHE A 145 -7.84 -5.91 -10.54
C PHE A 145 -6.77 -6.04 -11.61
N LEU A 146 -5.54 -5.75 -11.25
CA LEU A 146 -4.39 -5.80 -12.16
C LEU A 146 -3.48 -6.97 -11.78
N LYS A 147 -3.30 -7.91 -12.71
CA LYS A 147 -2.36 -9.03 -12.55
C LYS A 147 -0.95 -8.62 -12.99
N ALA A 148 0.06 -9.31 -12.46
CA ALA A 148 1.46 -9.05 -12.84
C ALA A 148 1.68 -9.15 -14.36
N GLY A 149 1.14 -10.18 -15.03
CA GLY A 149 1.26 -10.33 -16.50
C GLY A 149 0.75 -9.11 -17.27
N GLN A 150 -0.48 -8.66 -16.96
CA GLN A 150 -1.09 -7.48 -17.59
C GLN A 150 -0.25 -6.21 -17.38
N TYR A 151 0.38 -6.06 -16.22
CA TYR A 151 1.28 -4.93 -15.97
C TYR A 151 2.53 -5.02 -16.86
N TRP A 152 3.15 -6.20 -16.97
CA TRP A 152 4.38 -6.36 -17.75
C TRP A 152 4.17 -6.31 -19.27
N ASP A 153 2.94 -6.49 -19.75
CA ASP A 153 2.58 -6.29 -21.16
C ASP A 153 2.60 -4.81 -21.55
N ALA A 154 2.22 -3.93 -20.61
CA ALA A 154 2.21 -2.47 -20.79
C ALA A 154 2.61 -1.77 -19.47
N PRO A 155 3.91 -1.74 -19.13
CA PRO A 155 4.37 -1.22 -17.84
C PRO A 155 4.18 0.29 -17.76
N PHE A 156 3.78 0.77 -16.58
CA PHE A 156 3.61 2.18 -16.27
C PHE A 156 4.17 2.49 -14.88
N THR A 157 4.49 3.76 -14.64
CA THR A 157 4.98 4.24 -13.35
C THR A 157 3.87 4.96 -12.58
N PRO A 158 3.80 4.82 -11.25
CA PRO A 158 2.88 5.64 -10.44
C PRO A 158 3.19 7.13 -10.64
N SER A 159 2.14 7.94 -10.72
CA SER A 159 2.27 9.39 -10.96
C SER A 159 2.65 10.12 -9.67
N PHE A 160 2.08 9.69 -8.55
CA PHE A 160 2.45 10.18 -7.23
C PHE A 160 2.68 9.02 -6.27
N SER A 161 3.75 9.13 -5.49
CA SER A 161 4.12 8.18 -4.47
C SER A 161 4.05 8.80 -3.09
N ARG A 162 3.93 7.94 -2.07
CA ARG A 162 3.68 8.34 -0.68
C ARG A 162 4.54 9.49 -0.12
N PRO A 163 5.83 9.69 -0.46
CA PRO A 163 6.61 10.83 0.03
C PRO A 163 6.05 12.21 -0.35
N GLN A 164 5.21 12.28 -1.39
CA GLN A 164 4.57 13.51 -1.87
C GLN A 164 3.23 13.80 -1.18
N LEU A 165 2.82 12.98 -0.20
CA LEU A 165 1.58 13.23 0.54
C LEU A 165 1.67 14.51 1.37
N VAL A 166 0.62 15.32 1.27
CA VAL A 166 0.40 16.56 2.01
C VAL A 166 -0.72 16.35 3.02
N GLU A 167 -0.61 17.01 4.16
CA GLU A 167 -1.60 16.98 5.22
C GLU A 167 -2.69 18.03 4.99
N TYR A 168 -3.94 17.58 5.08
CA TYR A 168 -5.14 18.38 4.95
C TYR A 168 -5.97 18.28 6.23
N VAL A 169 -6.58 19.38 6.64
CA VAL A 169 -7.67 19.39 7.62
C VAL A 169 -9.02 19.36 6.88
N VAL A 170 -9.97 18.59 7.40
CA VAL A 170 -11.33 18.55 6.89
C VAL A 170 -12.15 19.62 7.59
N LEU A 171 -12.64 20.60 6.82
CA LEU A 171 -13.48 21.68 7.34
C LEU A 171 -14.97 21.30 7.30
N GLY A 172 -15.38 20.53 6.29
CA GLY A 172 -16.77 20.10 6.12
C GLY A 172 -16.87 18.87 5.23
N ILE A 173 -17.90 18.05 5.45
CA ILE A 173 -18.17 16.86 4.63
C ILE A 173 -19.66 16.71 4.35
N ASN A 174 -19.99 16.60 3.06
CA ASN A 174 -21.34 16.39 2.57
C ASN A 174 -21.39 15.02 1.89
N LEU A 175 -22.05 14.06 2.53
CA LEU A 175 -22.21 12.72 1.97
C LEU A 175 -23.09 12.79 0.73
N LYS A 176 -22.70 12.11 -0.34
CA LYS A 176 -23.62 11.92 -1.46
C LYS A 176 -24.70 10.93 -1.04
N GLU A 177 -25.94 11.34 -1.17
CA GLU A 177 -27.11 10.50 -1.01
C GLU A 177 -27.21 9.57 -2.22
N GLU A 178 -26.46 8.47 -2.20
CA GLU A 178 -26.81 7.32 -3.03
C GLU A 178 -27.97 6.59 -2.34
N LEU A 179 -29.20 6.92 -2.77
CA LEU A 179 -30.47 6.19 -2.65
C LEU A 179 -30.45 5.08 -1.59
N GLU A 180 -30.63 5.46 -0.31
CA GLU A 180 -30.75 4.52 0.82
C GLU A 180 -31.86 3.47 0.60
N GLU A 181 -32.85 3.78 -0.25
CA GLU A 181 -33.92 2.87 -0.67
C GLU A 181 -33.44 1.70 -1.56
N LEU A 182 -32.45 1.90 -2.44
CA LEU A 182 -31.93 0.83 -3.31
C LEU A 182 -30.98 -0.12 -2.58
N VAL A 183 -30.38 0.32 -1.47
CA VAL A 183 -29.43 -0.50 -0.70
C VAL A 183 -30.15 -1.62 0.05
N GLU A 184 -31.33 -1.35 0.62
CA GLU A 184 -32.06 -2.36 1.38
C GLU A 184 -32.69 -3.41 0.45
N GLU A 185 -33.23 -2.99 -0.71
CA GLU A 185 -33.69 -3.93 -1.76
C GLU A 185 -32.56 -4.80 -2.34
N ASN A 186 -31.36 -4.22 -2.53
CA ASN A 186 -30.21 -4.95 -3.06
C ASN A 186 -29.57 -5.88 -2.03
N LYS A 187 -29.75 -5.61 -0.73
CA LYS A 187 -29.29 -6.47 0.37
C LYS A 187 -30.12 -7.75 0.47
N GLU A 188 -31.43 -7.65 0.29
CA GLU A 188 -32.35 -8.79 0.17
C GLU A 188 -32.01 -9.66 -1.06
N LYS A 189 -31.82 -9.02 -2.22
CA LYS A 189 -31.44 -9.69 -3.48
C LYS A 189 -30.04 -10.33 -3.42
N LYS A 190 -29.05 -9.66 -2.82
CA LYS A 190 -27.70 -10.23 -2.61
C LYS A 190 -27.71 -11.45 -1.70
N LYS A 191 -28.54 -11.45 -0.64
CA LYS A 191 -28.69 -12.59 0.27
C LYS A 191 -29.16 -13.84 -0.48
N LEU A 192 -30.18 -13.69 -1.35
CA LEU A 192 -30.72 -14.76 -2.18
C LEU A 192 -29.73 -15.28 -3.24
N ILE A 193 -28.92 -14.40 -3.84
CA ILE A 193 -27.90 -14.79 -4.82
C ILE A 193 -26.76 -15.55 -4.14
N ILE A 194 -26.31 -15.14 -2.95
CA ILE A 194 -25.22 -15.83 -2.24
C ILE A 194 -25.65 -17.26 -1.82
N GLU A 195 -26.91 -17.47 -1.45
CA GLU A 195 -27.45 -18.82 -1.17
C GLU A 195 -27.50 -19.71 -2.41
N LEU A 196 -27.68 -19.12 -3.60
CA LEU A 196 -27.79 -19.85 -4.88
C LEU A 196 -26.42 -20.22 -5.50
N TYR A 197 -25.40 -19.38 -5.32
CA TYR A 197 -24.08 -19.53 -5.95
C TYR A 197 -23.02 -20.20 -5.04
N ALA A 198 -23.36 -20.53 -3.79
CA ALA A 198 -22.47 -21.26 -2.88
C ALA A 198 -22.10 -22.68 -3.37
N ALA A 199 -22.79 -23.20 -4.39
CA ALA A 199 -22.54 -24.52 -4.96
C ALA A 199 -21.39 -24.57 -5.98
N ASP A 200 -21.06 -23.48 -6.70
CA ASP A 200 -20.11 -23.50 -7.83
C ASP A 200 -19.27 -22.21 -7.96
N ALA A 201 -18.51 -21.83 -6.92
CA ALA A 201 -17.65 -20.65 -6.98
C ALA A 201 -16.15 -21.02 -7.04
N VAL A 202 -15.52 -20.73 -8.17
CA VAL A 202 -14.06 -20.82 -8.36
C VAL A 202 -13.38 -19.77 -7.47
N ALA A 203 -12.43 -20.20 -6.62
CA ALA A 203 -11.81 -19.40 -5.55
C ALA A 203 -11.29 -18.00 -5.96
N ALA A 204 -10.89 -17.81 -7.22
CA ALA A 204 -10.43 -16.52 -7.74
C ALA A 204 -11.56 -15.48 -7.89
N ALA A 205 -12.75 -15.90 -8.28
CA ALA A 205 -13.93 -15.02 -8.38
C ALA A 205 -14.43 -14.62 -6.98
N ALA A 206 -14.36 -15.54 -6.01
CA ALA A 206 -14.74 -15.26 -4.62
C ALA A 206 -13.86 -14.17 -3.97
N ALA A 207 -12.56 -14.16 -4.24
CA ALA A 207 -11.64 -13.13 -3.72
C ALA A 207 -11.92 -11.74 -4.30
N VAL A 208 -12.33 -11.67 -5.58
CA VAL A 208 -12.75 -10.44 -6.26
C VAL A 208 -14.05 -9.90 -5.66
N VAL A 209 -15.06 -10.76 -5.51
CA VAL A 209 -16.37 -10.42 -4.91
C VAL A 209 -16.22 -10.01 -3.44
N ALA A 210 -15.36 -10.68 -2.67
CA ALA A 210 -15.09 -10.33 -1.29
C ALA A 210 -14.35 -8.98 -1.16
N ALA A 211 -13.42 -8.67 -2.07
CA ALA A 211 -12.72 -7.39 -2.09
C ALA A 211 -13.68 -6.22 -2.40
N GLU A 212 -14.56 -6.41 -3.37
CA GLU A 212 -15.59 -5.43 -3.76
C GLU A 212 -16.61 -5.23 -2.63
N ALA A 213 -17.05 -6.31 -1.97
CA ALA A 213 -17.95 -6.23 -0.81
C ALA A 213 -17.30 -5.60 0.43
N ALA A 214 -16.00 -5.84 0.67
CA ALA A 214 -15.26 -5.20 1.75
C ALA A 214 -15.05 -3.71 1.47
N ALA A 215 -14.81 -3.34 0.21
CA ALA A 215 -14.65 -1.96 -0.20
C ALA A 215 -15.96 -1.16 -0.10
N ALA A 216 -17.10 -1.74 -0.48
CA ALA A 216 -18.42 -1.14 -0.29
C ALA A 216 -18.72 -0.84 1.20
N LYS A 217 -18.07 -1.55 2.14
CA LYS A 217 -18.16 -1.22 3.57
C LYS A 217 -17.21 -0.09 3.97
N LYS A 218 -16.03 -0.01 3.36
CA LYS A 218 -14.96 0.92 3.76
C LYS A 218 -15.14 2.33 3.18
N TYR A 219 -15.63 2.45 1.95
CA TYR A 219 -15.66 3.71 1.21
C TYR A 219 -17.08 4.20 0.96
N ARG A 220 -17.25 5.53 0.92
CA ARG A 220 -18.51 6.21 0.54
C ARG A 220 -18.13 7.53 -0.11
N LEU A 221 -18.79 7.88 -1.22
CA LEU A 221 -18.56 9.16 -1.88
C LEU A 221 -19.09 10.31 -1.03
N ALA A 222 -18.27 11.35 -0.93
CA ALA A 222 -18.65 12.61 -0.29
C ALA A 222 -17.97 13.78 -1.01
N ASP A 223 -18.60 14.94 -0.96
CA ASP A 223 -17.97 16.21 -1.27
C ASP A 223 -17.40 16.77 0.03
N ALA A 224 -16.10 17.02 0.08
CA ALA A 224 -15.39 17.51 1.25
C ALA A 224 -14.79 18.89 0.98
N MET A 225 -14.86 19.76 1.98
CA MET A 225 -14.14 21.03 2.02
C MET A 225 -12.91 20.84 2.89
N VAL A 226 -11.73 21.06 2.33
CA VAL A 226 -10.45 20.82 3.01
C VAL A 226 -9.51 22.01 2.86
N ALA A 227 -8.59 22.15 3.80
CA ALA A 227 -7.49 23.12 3.71
C ALA A 227 -6.16 22.42 3.97
N ARG A 228 -5.08 22.86 3.31
CA ARG A 228 -3.73 22.36 3.63
C ARG A 228 -3.34 22.84 5.01
N VAL A 229 -2.85 21.95 5.87
CA VAL A 229 -2.43 22.32 7.23
C VAL A 229 -1.31 23.37 7.22
N LYS A 230 -0.47 23.37 6.18
CA LYS A 230 0.60 24.38 6.01
C LYS A 230 0.10 25.79 5.68
N ASP A 231 -1.12 25.91 5.16
CA ASP A 231 -1.69 27.20 4.74
C ASP A 231 -2.54 27.83 5.84
N ILE A 232 -2.89 27.05 6.86
CA ILE A 232 -3.61 27.49 8.03
C ILE A 232 -2.74 28.46 8.84
N GLY A 233 -3.30 29.62 9.20
CA GLY A 233 -2.62 30.65 10.00
C GLY A 233 -1.79 31.65 9.18
N ASN A 234 -1.62 31.40 7.88
CA ASN A 234 -1.16 32.42 6.95
C ASN A 234 -2.39 33.14 6.36
N ASN A 235 -2.24 34.40 5.94
CA ASN A 235 -3.32 35.22 5.35
C ASN A 235 -3.92 34.66 4.03
N ASN A 236 -3.56 33.44 3.64
CA ASN A 236 -3.99 32.76 2.42
C ASN A 236 -4.69 31.43 2.76
N HIS A 237 -5.87 31.51 3.37
CA HIS A 237 -6.70 30.33 3.66
C HIS A 237 -7.25 29.72 2.36
N THR A 238 -6.41 28.92 1.69
CA THR A 238 -6.80 28.27 0.44
C THR A 238 -7.58 27.02 0.79
N THR A 239 -8.89 27.07 0.56
CA THR A 239 -9.80 25.94 0.74
C THR A 239 -10.05 25.27 -0.60
N PHE A 240 -10.17 23.96 -0.58
CA PHE A 240 -10.43 23.14 -1.74
C PHE A 240 -11.74 22.39 -1.54
N GLN A 241 -12.61 22.45 -2.54
CA GLN A 241 -13.76 21.56 -2.64
C GLN A 241 -13.36 20.35 -3.48
N ILE A 242 -13.42 19.16 -2.88
CA ILE A 242 -12.97 17.92 -3.51
C ILE A 242 -14.00 16.81 -3.33
N LYS A 243 -14.05 15.88 -4.29
CA LYS A 243 -14.74 14.59 -4.13
C LYS A 243 -13.79 13.62 -3.43
N THR A 244 -14.29 12.88 -2.44
CA THR A 244 -13.51 11.89 -1.70
C THR A 244 -14.26 10.57 -1.56
N HIS A 245 -13.50 9.47 -1.59
CA HIS A 245 -13.97 8.12 -1.32
C HIS A 245 -14.00 7.79 0.19
N LEU A 246 -13.45 8.68 1.02
CA LEU A 246 -13.34 8.52 2.47
C LEU A 246 -14.55 9.08 3.24
N GLY A 247 -15.70 9.26 2.58
CA GLY A 247 -16.91 9.85 3.17
C GLY A 247 -17.39 9.18 4.45
N ARG A 248 -17.24 7.85 4.56
CA ARG A 248 -17.65 7.10 5.75
C ARG A 248 -16.71 7.27 6.94
N ILE A 249 -15.47 7.70 6.69
CA ILE A 249 -14.36 7.69 7.65
C ILE A 249 -14.08 9.10 8.18
N LEU A 250 -14.19 10.10 7.30
CA LEU A 250 -13.87 11.49 7.62
C LEU A 250 -15.05 12.22 8.26
N LYS A 251 -14.72 13.10 9.20
CA LYS A 251 -15.60 14.06 9.86
C LYS A 251 -14.94 15.44 9.83
N PRO A 252 -15.70 16.53 9.98
CA PRO A 252 -15.11 17.85 10.18
C PRO A 252 -14.16 17.84 11.39
N GLY A 253 -13.01 18.50 11.26
CA GLY A 253 -11.92 18.52 12.23
C GLY A 253 -10.91 17.36 12.10
N ASP A 254 -11.20 16.34 11.30
CA ASP A 254 -10.23 15.28 11.05
C ASP A 254 -9.08 15.77 10.16
N HIS A 255 -7.89 15.19 10.35
CA HIS A 255 -6.79 15.36 9.41
C HIS A 255 -6.68 14.16 8.48
N ALA A 256 -6.29 14.40 7.24
CA ALA A 256 -6.08 13.39 6.22
C ALA A 256 -4.81 13.67 5.41
N LEU A 257 -4.17 12.61 4.93
CA LEU A 257 -3.09 12.70 3.95
C LEU A 257 -3.68 12.59 2.54
N GLY A 258 -3.26 13.47 1.64
CA GLY A 258 -3.68 13.48 0.25
C GLY A 258 -2.60 14.01 -0.69
N TYR A 259 -2.77 13.76 -1.99
CA TYR A 259 -1.92 14.35 -3.01
C TYR A 259 -2.50 15.70 -3.44
N ASP A 260 -1.63 16.70 -3.50
CA ASP A 260 -1.94 18.00 -4.05
C ASP A 260 -1.77 17.99 -5.57
N LEU A 261 -2.85 18.25 -6.28
CA LEU A 261 -2.90 18.25 -7.74
C LEU A 261 -3.10 19.68 -8.27
N SER A 262 -3.30 20.67 -7.39
CA SER A 262 -3.54 22.06 -7.74
C SER A 262 -2.34 22.74 -8.41
N SER A 263 -1.12 22.28 -8.13
CA SER A 263 0.12 22.79 -8.71
C SER A 263 0.53 22.11 -10.03
N GLY A 264 -0.20 21.08 -10.47
CA GLY A 264 0.09 20.31 -11.69
C GLY A 264 -0.50 20.97 -12.94
N GLY A 265 0.14 22.03 -13.43
CA GLY A 265 -0.39 22.92 -14.47
C GLY A 265 -0.47 22.37 -15.90
N VAL A 266 -1.21 21.28 -16.18
CA VAL A 266 -1.42 20.83 -17.57
C VAL A 266 -2.88 20.54 -17.96
N ASP A 267 -3.77 20.10 -17.06
CA ASP A 267 -5.15 19.75 -17.43
C ASP A 267 -6.20 20.35 -16.49
N THR A 268 -7.14 21.14 -17.03
CA THR A 268 -8.23 21.80 -16.29
C THR A 268 -9.27 20.85 -15.68
N ASN A 269 -9.15 19.54 -15.92
CA ASN A 269 -10.12 18.52 -15.49
C ASN A 269 -9.65 17.63 -14.34
N LEU A 270 -8.44 17.86 -13.80
CA LEU A 270 -7.99 17.18 -12.59
C LEU A 270 -8.65 17.80 -11.34
N PRO A 271 -8.99 17.00 -10.31
CA PRO A 271 -9.39 17.54 -9.02
C PRO A 271 -8.24 18.36 -8.40
N ALA A 272 -8.55 19.28 -7.48
CA ALA A 272 -7.51 20.04 -6.78
C ALA A 272 -6.67 19.17 -5.82
N ALA A 273 -7.27 18.18 -5.18
CA ALA A 273 -6.58 17.24 -4.30
C ALA A 273 -7.32 15.90 -4.24
N ILE A 274 -6.60 14.83 -3.90
CA ILE A 274 -7.16 13.49 -3.65
C ILE A 274 -6.68 13.01 -2.28
N LEU A 275 -7.60 12.83 -1.35
CA LEU A 275 -7.29 12.24 -0.03
C LEU A 275 -7.09 10.74 -0.15
N ILE A 276 -6.08 10.21 0.53
CA ILE A 276 -5.68 8.80 0.49
C ILE A 276 -5.98 8.08 1.81
N THR A 277 -5.70 8.72 2.94
CA THR A 277 -5.93 8.11 4.26
C THR A 277 -6.21 9.16 5.33
N LYS A 278 -7.07 8.82 6.30
CA LYS A 278 -7.25 9.59 7.53
C LYS A 278 -6.04 9.42 8.45
N ILE A 279 -5.64 10.49 9.12
CA ILE A 279 -4.69 10.46 10.23
C ILE A 279 -5.48 10.25 11.53
N SER A 280 -5.07 9.28 12.33
CA SER A 280 -5.60 9.05 13.67
C SER A 280 -4.84 9.86 14.71
N TYR A 281 -5.56 10.46 15.66
CA TYR A 281 -4.99 11.13 16.84
C TYR A 281 -5.36 10.33 18.10
N ALA A 282 -4.47 10.33 19.09
CA ALA A 282 -4.72 9.75 20.40
C ALA A 282 -4.39 10.77 21.49
N GLU A 283 -5.17 10.74 22.56
CA GLU A 283 -4.87 11.46 23.79
C GLU A 283 -3.89 10.65 24.65
N GLU A 284 -2.75 11.25 24.98
CA GLU A 284 -1.83 10.73 25.98
C GLU A 284 -2.41 10.90 27.39
N GLU A 285 -1.90 10.14 28.37
CA GLU A 285 -2.31 10.18 29.79
C GLU A 285 -2.19 11.58 30.44
N ASN A 286 -1.41 12.47 29.84
CA ASN A 286 -1.22 13.86 30.25
C ASN A 286 -2.25 14.83 29.64
N GLY A 287 -3.27 14.33 28.93
CA GLY A 287 -4.29 15.11 28.23
C GLY A 287 -3.82 15.72 26.91
N ARG A 288 -2.66 15.32 26.37
CA ARG A 288 -2.12 15.83 25.10
C ARG A 288 -2.64 15.02 23.92
N VAL A 289 -3.16 15.71 22.91
CA VAL A 289 -3.53 15.09 21.63
C VAL A 289 -2.30 15.03 20.73
N VAL A 290 -1.85 13.82 20.39
CA VAL A 290 -0.72 13.58 19.48
C VAL A 290 -1.20 12.78 18.28
N ALA A 291 -0.71 13.12 17.09
CA ALA A 291 -0.93 12.30 15.90
C ALA A 291 -0.37 10.90 16.19
N VAL A 292 -1.23 9.88 16.15
CA VAL A 292 -0.78 8.50 16.20
C VAL A 292 0.06 8.29 14.97
N GLN A 293 1.36 8.14 15.17
CA GLN A 293 2.25 7.82 14.07
C GLN A 293 1.77 6.51 13.46
N ASP A 294 1.55 6.52 12.14
CA ASP A 294 1.10 5.33 11.40
C ASP A 294 1.95 4.16 11.86
N LYS A 295 1.34 3.19 12.55
CA LYS A 295 2.06 2.04 13.09
C LYS A 295 2.92 1.39 12.01
N TRP A 296 2.36 1.29 10.80
CA TRP A 296 3.03 0.81 9.62
C TRP A 296 4.29 1.60 9.25
N GLU A 297 4.30 2.92 9.43
CA GLU A 297 5.46 3.76 9.19
C GLU A 297 6.56 3.47 10.21
N SER A 298 6.23 3.45 11.49
CA SER A 298 7.20 3.13 12.56
C SER A 298 7.80 1.73 12.37
N ASP A 299 6.95 0.76 12.08
CA ASP A 299 7.35 -0.62 11.81
C ASP A 299 8.23 -0.71 10.56
N TYR A 300 7.89 0.05 9.50
CA TYR A 300 8.72 0.13 8.29
C TYR A 300 10.09 0.76 8.56
N GLN A 301 10.17 1.80 9.40
CA GLN A 301 11.45 2.40 9.79
C GLN A 301 12.32 1.41 10.60
N LEU A 302 11.69 0.60 11.47
CA LEU A 302 12.38 -0.49 12.17
C LEU A 302 12.91 -1.54 11.19
N PHE A 303 12.10 -1.95 10.22
CA PHE A 303 12.53 -2.84 9.14
C PHE A 303 13.73 -2.29 8.37
N LEU A 304 13.71 -1.01 8.00
CA LEU A 304 14.85 -0.39 7.31
C LEU A 304 16.12 -0.39 8.17
N LYS A 305 15.97 -0.19 9.48
CA LYS A 305 17.08 -0.26 10.43
C LYS A 305 17.63 -1.67 10.54
N ASP A 306 16.77 -2.69 10.63
CA ASP A 306 17.19 -4.09 10.66
C ASP A 306 17.91 -4.48 9.38
N LEU A 307 17.37 -4.06 8.23
CA LEU A 307 17.95 -4.26 6.91
C LEU A 307 19.37 -3.64 6.79
N GLN A 308 19.63 -2.55 7.52
CA GLN A 308 20.95 -1.90 7.60
C GLN A 308 21.89 -2.57 8.61
N GLN A 309 21.36 -3.08 9.73
CA GLN A 309 22.15 -3.66 10.82
C GLN A 309 22.55 -5.12 10.56
N ASP A 310 21.57 -5.99 10.31
CA ASP A 310 21.77 -7.41 9.99
C ASP A 310 20.57 -7.96 9.21
N THR A 311 20.83 -8.38 7.97
CA THR A 311 19.82 -8.95 7.08
C THR A 311 19.21 -10.25 7.59
N LYS A 312 19.88 -10.96 8.51
CA LYS A 312 19.32 -12.16 9.16
C LYS A 312 18.13 -11.84 10.07
N LEU A 313 17.99 -10.59 10.50
CA LEU A 313 16.86 -10.15 11.33
C LEU A 313 15.55 -10.04 10.55
N LEU A 314 15.58 -10.03 9.21
CA LEU A 314 14.39 -9.85 8.37
C LEU A 314 13.36 -10.96 8.57
N PHE A 315 13.76 -12.21 8.82
CA PHE A 315 12.80 -13.32 8.93
C PHE A 315 12.88 -14.03 10.28
N ASP A 316 13.43 -13.36 11.30
CA ASP A 316 13.39 -13.89 12.65
C ASP A 316 11.93 -14.02 13.10
N ARG A 317 11.60 -15.06 13.87
CA ARG A 317 10.27 -15.14 14.52
C ARG A 317 10.11 -14.07 15.59
N ARG A 318 11.23 -13.53 16.09
CA ARG A 318 11.27 -12.32 16.92
C ARG A 318 11.13 -11.07 16.06
N ALA A 319 11.13 -11.18 14.72
CA ALA A 319 11.21 -10.06 13.80
C ALA A 319 9.93 -9.21 13.68
N ILE A 320 8.84 -9.61 14.33
CA ILE A 320 7.47 -9.14 14.11
C ILE A 320 7.19 -7.65 14.44
N TYR A 321 8.12 -6.70 14.39
CA TYR A 321 7.94 -5.29 14.84
C TYR A 321 6.73 -4.99 15.78
N ARG A 322 6.67 -5.53 17.00
CA ARG A 322 7.38 -6.70 17.59
C ARG A 322 6.67 -7.17 18.87
N ASN A 323 5.33 -7.12 18.85
CA ASN A 323 4.30 -7.78 19.68
C ASN A 323 3.00 -6.95 19.47
N ARG A 324 1.85 -7.58 19.21
CA ARG A 324 0.60 -6.83 18.92
C ARG A 324 0.17 -5.93 20.08
N THR A 325 0.60 -6.25 21.30
CA THR A 325 0.24 -5.60 22.56
C THR A 325 1.22 -4.50 22.99
N ASN A 326 2.40 -4.38 22.38
CA ASN A 326 3.35 -3.33 22.70
C ASN A 326 3.26 -2.24 21.63
N CYS A 327 2.48 -1.20 21.91
CA CYS A 327 2.84 0.13 21.42
C CYS A 327 4.22 0.43 22.03
N HIS A 328 5.27 0.62 21.23
CA HIS A 328 6.58 0.98 21.77
C HIS A 328 6.43 2.26 22.62
N PRO A 329 6.64 2.22 23.95
CA PRO A 329 6.92 3.45 24.67
C PRO A 329 8.31 3.87 24.18
N PHE A 330 8.34 4.97 23.44
CA PHE A 330 9.57 5.54 22.90
C PHE A 330 10.57 5.75 24.04
N ASP A 331 11.73 5.11 23.98
CA ASP A 331 12.88 5.52 24.77
C ASP A 331 14.12 5.77 23.89
N THR A 332 14.58 7.01 23.98
CA THR A 332 15.86 7.64 23.61
C THR A 332 16.31 7.76 22.13
N THR A 333 16.47 9.04 21.75
CA THR A 333 17.46 9.61 20.80
C THR A 333 17.22 9.55 19.28
N ILE A 334 15.98 9.40 18.84
CA ILE A 334 15.54 10.01 17.58
C ILE A 334 14.88 11.33 17.97
N LYS A 335 15.21 12.44 17.28
CA LYS A 335 14.63 13.78 17.51
C LYS A 335 13.16 13.60 17.91
N SER A 336 12.80 14.06 19.11
CA SER A 336 11.41 14.10 19.56
C SER A 336 10.52 14.46 18.37
N PRO A 337 9.43 13.73 18.09
CA PRO A 337 8.55 14.08 16.98
C PRO A 337 8.29 15.58 17.07
N PHE A 338 8.47 16.30 15.95
CA PHE A 338 8.21 17.72 15.89
C PHE A 338 6.89 17.97 16.60
N ARG A 339 6.92 18.77 17.69
CA ARG A 339 5.71 19.16 18.43
C ARG A 339 4.74 19.72 17.39
N ARG A 340 3.67 18.98 17.10
CA ARG A 340 2.62 19.46 16.19
C ARG A 340 1.57 20.14 17.05
N PRO A 341 1.36 21.45 16.93
CA PRO A 341 0.17 22.05 17.51
C PRO A 341 -1.05 21.36 16.88
N PHE A 342 -1.85 20.70 17.70
CA PHE A 342 -3.20 20.30 17.35
C PHE A 342 -4.03 21.58 17.28
N TYR A 343 -4.68 21.84 16.14
CA TYR A 343 -5.58 22.97 15.99
C TYR A 343 -7.01 22.41 15.95
N PRO A 344 -7.79 22.58 17.04
CA PRO A 344 -9.22 22.30 17.04
C PRO A 344 -9.90 22.98 15.84
N LEU A 345 -10.95 22.37 15.32
CA LEU A 345 -11.70 22.95 14.19
C LEU A 345 -12.24 24.35 14.54
N GLU A 346 -12.61 24.54 15.81
CA GLU A 346 -13.12 25.79 16.35
C GLU A 346 -12.08 26.92 16.21
N ASP A 347 -10.82 26.64 16.56
CA ASP A 347 -9.71 27.60 16.47
C ASP A 347 -9.34 27.94 15.01
N LEU A 348 -9.78 27.13 14.04
CA LEU A 348 -9.57 27.33 12.60
C LEU A 348 -10.65 28.19 11.93
N LEU A 349 -11.83 28.30 12.56
CA LEU A 349 -12.99 29.03 12.03
C LEU A 349 -13.09 30.46 12.56
N ASP A 350 -12.40 30.78 13.65
CA ASP A 350 -12.42 32.09 14.32
C ASP A 350 -11.38 33.12 13.80
N GLY A 351 -10.78 32.87 12.62
CA GLY A 351 -9.72 33.68 12.00
C GLY A 351 -10.18 34.66 10.93
#